data_AF-A0A699ZNS7-F1
#
_entry.id   AF-A0A699ZNS7-F1
#
_cell.length_a   1.000
_cell.length_b   1.000
_cell.length_c   1.000
_cell.angle_alpha   90.00
_cell.angle_beta   90.00
_cell.angle_gamma   90.00
#
_symmetry.space_group_name_H-M   'P 1'
#
loop_
_entity.id
_entity.type
_entity.pdbx_description
1 polymer ?
#
loop_
_entity_poly.entity_id
_entity_poly.type
_entity_poly.pdbx_seq_one_letter_code
_entity_poly.pdbx_strand_id
1 'polypeptide(L)'
;MIRNLNNIIDDVKRKPYDLLDFFRNQFDRDFLEFNVNIHDLEIQLQGFVNRSFEHITSTEHALSLLQQFQAILQRETLRQDLESKCLVIFQNYARDLEAVQKLYEKHKYEPPIPRNAPPVAGNIMWARQLLRRIEAPMQGFAQNKALMATKESKRIVKTYNKVAKALIEFETLWHQAWLRSIEQCKAGLAAPLLVQHPETSKILVNFDKEIMQLTRETKYMQRFNIPVPEAAMMVLLQEEKYKFYHNQLAHLVREYEGVLAKLQPTIKPLLRPHLEDMEKKIAPGFSLLTWTSMNIDGFLHRFKQASLEPPLWPCQHSAGLARLEELVRKVVDLVDNRVESNLRAIANTPMVDLPSDRSFTYDEFITSQAKFQVQQARLLQIRNEEVRNSIEDLLHLVKTYPRENMDVQLNTEGTSLFMRHYSKLMYQAILTCIQKSLQAMKKRLGNKTSSGFLYLERPFFDVDVELKVPNVAMNPPLEDIQKAINECAKKVLTCSKALPCWGQQEVSTYHELI
;
A
#
# COMPACT_ATOMS: atom_id res chain seq x y z
N MET A 1 -0.65 -12.70 64.95
CA MET A 1 -1.97 -12.39 65.55
C MET A 1 -2.82 -13.63 65.78
N ILE A 2 -3.24 -14.39 64.76
CA ILE A 2 -4.08 -15.59 64.96
C ILE A 2 -3.39 -16.64 65.85
N ARG A 3 -2.09 -16.88 65.67
CA ARG A 3 -1.30 -17.75 66.56
C ARG A 3 -1.25 -17.24 68.00
N ASN A 4 -1.15 -15.93 68.20
CA ASN A 4 -1.14 -15.33 69.54
C ASN A 4 -2.51 -15.48 70.21
N LEU A 5 -3.60 -15.29 69.47
CA LEU A 5 -4.96 -15.54 69.96
C LEU A 5 -5.14 -17.00 70.38
N ASN A 6 -4.68 -17.94 69.56
CA ASN A 6 -4.75 -19.37 69.89
C ASN A 6 -3.91 -19.71 71.13
N ASN A 7 -2.73 -19.12 71.28
CA ASN A 7 -1.91 -19.32 72.48
C ASN A 7 -2.61 -18.77 73.74
N ILE A 8 -3.19 -17.56 73.67
CA ILE A 8 -3.94 -16.96 74.79
C ILE A 8 -5.14 -17.82 75.16
N ILE A 9 -5.85 -18.40 74.18
CA ILE A 9 -6.97 -19.32 74.41
C ILE A 9 -6.48 -20.65 75.01
N ASP A 10 -5.38 -21.20 74.50
CA ASP A 10 -4.80 -22.45 74.99
C ASP A 10 -4.28 -22.31 76.43
N ASP A 11 -3.68 -21.17 76.77
CA ASP A 11 -3.13 -20.91 78.11
C ASP A 11 -4.23 -20.79 79.17
N VAL A 12 -5.42 -20.32 78.80
CA VAL A 12 -6.60 -20.33 79.68
C VAL A 12 -7.23 -21.73 79.74
N LYS A 13 -7.28 -22.45 78.61
CA LYS A 13 -7.93 -23.77 78.51
C LYS A 13 -7.12 -24.90 79.15
N ARG A 14 -5.79 -24.77 79.24
CA ARG A 14 -4.90 -25.78 79.84
C ARG A 14 -4.85 -25.73 81.36
N LYS A 15 -5.51 -24.78 82.01
CA LYS A 15 -5.44 -24.63 83.47
C LYS A 15 -6.25 -25.73 84.17
N PRO A 16 -5.74 -26.29 85.28
CA PRO A 16 -6.28 -27.51 85.91
C PRO A 16 -7.48 -27.28 86.85
N TYR A 17 -8.01 -26.06 86.93
CA TYR A 17 -9.19 -25.76 87.75
C TYR A 17 -10.46 -25.83 86.90
N ASP A 18 -11.56 -26.31 87.50
CA ASP A 18 -12.86 -26.34 86.86
C ASP A 18 -13.40 -24.90 86.75
N LEU A 19 -13.79 -24.49 85.55
CA LEU A 19 -14.29 -23.13 85.26
C LEU A 19 -15.64 -22.86 85.93
N LEU A 20 -16.36 -23.90 86.37
CA LEU A 20 -17.65 -23.79 87.04
C LEU A 20 -17.54 -23.81 88.57
N ASP A 21 -16.34 -24.01 89.13
CA ASP A 21 -16.12 -24.08 90.58
C ASP A 21 -15.91 -22.67 91.17
N PHE A 22 -16.97 -22.14 91.78
CA PHE A 22 -17.02 -20.81 92.40
C PHE A 22 -16.21 -20.69 93.70
N PHE A 23 -15.68 -21.79 94.26
CA PHE A 23 -14.85 -21.74 95.46
C PHE A 23 -13.41 -21.27 95.19
N ARG A 24 -13.00 -21.15 93.92
CA ARG A 24 -11.64 -20.76 93.52
C ARG A 24 -11.59 -19.39 92.82
N ASN A 25 -11.20 -18.35 93.56
CA ASN A 25 -10.97 -16.99 93.05
C ASN A 25 -9.74 -16.84 92.11
N GLN A 26 -9.15 -17.95 91.65
CA GLN A 26 -8.01 -17.95 90.73
C GLN A 26 -8.46 -17.62 89.30
N PHE A 27 -9.68 -18.03 88.92
CA PHE A 27 -10.27 -17.72 87.62
C PHE A 27 -10.41 -16.22 87.39
N ASP A 28 -10.81 -15.43 88.39
CA ASP A 28 -10.97 -13.98 88.24
C ASP A 28 -9.65 -13.27 87.88
N ARG A 29 -8.53 -13.71 88.48
CA ARG A 29 -7.20 -13.17 88.16
C ARG A 29 -6.78 -13.51 86.74
N ASP A 30 -7.00 -14.76 86.35
CA ASP A 30 -6.66 -15.26 85.03
C ASP A 30 -7.57 -14.67 83.93
N PHE A 31 -8.83 -14.37 84.27
CA PHE A 31 -9.78 -13.68 83.40
C PHE A 31 -9.41 -12.20 83.22
N LEU A 32 -8.94 -11.53 84.27
CA LEU A 32 -8.40 -10.17 84.17
C LEU A 32 -7.15 -10.13 83.28
N GLU A 33 -6.23 -11.08 83.45
CA GLU A 33 -5.04 -11.19 82.58
C GLU A 33 -5.42 -11.51 81.13
N PHE A 34 -6.39 -12.39 80.91
CA PHE A 34 -6.95 -12.66 79.58
C PHE A 34 -7.55 -11.41 78.94
N ASN A 35 -8.32 -10.61 79.68
CA ASN A 35 -8.89 -9.36 79.15
C ASN A 35 -7.81 -8.34 78.77
N VAL A 36 -6.74 -8.23 79.57
CA VAL A 36 -5.59 -7.37 79.22
C VAL A 36 -4.93 -7.86 77.93
N ASN A 37 -4.70 -9.17 77.79
CA ASN A 37 -4.11 -9.75 76.58
C ASN A 37 -5.01 -9.61 75.33
N ILE A 38 -6.33 -9.70 75.50
CA ILE A 38 -7.30 -9.44 74.42
C ILE A 38 -7.30 -7.97 74.02
N HIS A 39 -7.16 -7.05 74.97
CA HIS A 39 -7.04 -5.62 74.69
C HIS A 39 -5.72 -5.27 74.01
N ASP A 40 -4.59 -5.88 74.41
CA ASP A 40 -3.32 -5.69 73.70
C ASP A 40 -3.38 -6.21 72.26
N LEU A 41 -4.02 -7.37 72.04
CA LEU A 41 -4.25 -7.89 70.69
C LEU A 41 -5.12 -6.95 69.85
N GLU A 42 -6.09 -6.28 70.48
CA GLU A 42 -6.93 -5.27 69.83
C GLU A 42 -6.14 -4.03 69.41
N ILE A 43 -5.25 -3.54 70.28
CA ILE A 43 -4.34 -2.42 69.96
C ILE A 43 -3.39 -2.83 68.81
N GLN A 44 -2.89 -4.06 68.81
CA GLN A 44 -2.06 -4.59 67.71
C GLN A 44 -2.83 -4.67 66.39
N LEU A 45 -4.11 -5.09 66.43
CA LEU A 45 -5.00 -5.09 65.27
C LEU A 45 -5.27 -3.67 64.76
N GLN A 46 -5.54 -2.72 65.66
CA GLN A 46 -5.71 -1.31 65.29
C GLN A 46 -4.43 -0.74 64.66
N GLY A 47 -3.26 -1.03 65.24
CA GLY A 47 -1.96 -0.67 64.67
C GLY A 47 -1.72 -1.27 63.30
N PHE A 48 -2.17 -2.50 63.06
CA PHE A 48 -2.10 -3.14 61.74
C PHE A 48 -3.02 -2.47 60.72
N VAL A 49 -4.29 -2.21 61.09
CA VAL A 49 -5.26 -1.48 60.25
C VAL A 49 -4.69 -0.12 59.86
N ASN A 50 -4.14 0.62 60.83
CA ASN A 50 -3.49 1.92 60.60
C ASN A 50 -2.37 1.83 59.55
N ARG A 51 -1.43 0.88 59.72
CA ARG A 51 -0.32 0.68 58.78
C ARG A 51 -0.78 0.27 57.38
N SER A 52 -1.83 -0.55 57.28
CA SER A 52 -2.38 -0.95 55.98
C SER A 52 -2.99 0.23 55.21
N PHE A 53 -3.50 1.25 55.89
CA PHE A 53 -4.09 2.43 55.27
C PHE A 53 -3.14 3.62 55.12
N GLU A 54 -1.90 3.56 55.62
CA GLU A 54 -0.87 4.60 55.41
C GLU A 54 -0.32 4.61 53.98
N HIS A 55 -0.23 3.45 53.32
CA HIS A 55 0.29 3.29 51.95
C HIS A 55 -0.76 2.80 50.95
N ILE A 56 -1.83 3.57 50.79
CA ILE A 56 -2.86 3.28 49.78
C ILE A 56 -2.40 3.80 48.42
N THR A 57 -2.23 2.90 47.45
CA THR A 57 -1.92 3.23 46.06
C THR A 57 -3.16 3.45 45.20
N SER A 58 -4.30 2.85 45.56
CA SER A 58 -5.57 2.96 44.82
C SER A 58 -6.77 2.97 45.77
N THR A 59 -7.68 3.92 45.53
CA THR A 59 -8.96 4.06 46.24
C THR A 59 -9.83 2.79 46.15
N GLU A 60 -9.80 2.07 45.03
CA GLU A 60 -10.57 0.83 44.83
C GLU A 60 -10.04 -0.32 45.70
N HIS A 61 -8.71 -0.47 45.77
CA HIS A 61 -8.09 -1.50 46.61
C HIS A 61 -8.35 -1.21 48.10
N ALA A 62 -8.29 0.05 48.51
CA ALA A 62 -8.61 0.46 49.88
C ALA A 62 -10.07 0.18 50.23
N LEU A 63 -11.01 0.43 49.31
CA LEU A 63 -12.42 0.11 49.51
C LEU A 63 -12.68 -1.39 49.65
N SER A 64 -12.03 -2.22 48.81
CA SER A 64 -12.17 -3.68 48.89
C SER A 64 -11.59 -4.24 50.20
N LEU A 65 -10.41 -3.75 50.59
CA LEU A 65 -9.77 -4.12 51.86
C LEU A 65 -10.60 -3.67 53.07
N LEU A 66 -11.23 -2.50 52.98
CA LEU A 66 -12.16 -2.02 54.00
C LEU A 66 -13.40 -2.90 54.12
N GLN A 67 -14.01 -3.31 53.00
CA GLN A 67 -15.13 -4.26 53.01
C GLN A 67 -14.74 -5.61 53.62
N GLN A 68 -13.53 -6.11 53.34
CA GLN A 68 -13.01 -7.34 53.95
C GLN A 68 -12.85 -7.18 55.48
N PHE A 69 -12.31 -6.05 55.94
CA PHE A 69 -12.17 -5.80 57.38
C PHE A 69 -13.51 -5.59 58.09
N GLN A 70 -14.48 -4.94 57.44
CA GLN A 70 -15.86 -4.85 57.97
C GLN A 70 -16.54 -6.22 58.10
N ALA A 71 -16.26 -7.16 57.19
CA ALA A 71 -16.80 -8.51 57.26
C ALA A 71 -16.15 -9.36 58.37
N ILE A 72 -14.86 -9.14 58.64
CA ILE A 72 -14.07 -9.92 59.63
C ILE A 72 -14.24 -9.38 61.05
N LEU A 73 -14.44 -8.06 61.21
CA LEU A 73 -14.39 -7.39 62.53
C LEU A 73 -15.77 -6.86 62.93
N GLN A 74 -16.42 -7.52 63.90
CA GLN A 74 -17.73 -7.12 64.44
C GLN A 74 -17.64 -6.30 65.75
N ARG A 75 -16.45 -6.04 66.28
CA ARG A 75 -16.26 -5.31 67.55
C ARG A 75 -16.46 -3.80 67.39
N GLU A 76 -17.08 -3.14 68.37
CA GLU A 76 -17.51 -1.73 68.29
C GLU A 76 -16.37 -0.71 68.23
N THR A 77 -15.29 -0.93 68.98
CA THR A 77 -14.08 -0.08 69.01
C THR A 77 -13.38 -0.01 67.66
N LEU A 78 -13.19 -1.16 67.02
CA LEU A 78 -12.61 -1.27 65.69
C LEU A 78 -13.52 -0.65 64.63
N ARG A 79 -14.84 -0.67 64.82
CA ARG A 79 -15.79 -0.02 63.90
C ARG A 79 -15.62 1.50 63.86
N GLN A 80 -15.36 2.14 65.00
CA GLN A 80 -15.07 3.58 65.07
C GLN A 80 -13.75 3.92 64.37
N ASP A 81 -12.72 3.08 64.54
CA ASP A 81 -11.44 3.24 63.84
C ASP A 81 -11.60 3.08 62.31
N LEU A 82 -12.37 2.09 61.87
CA LEU A 82 -12.75 1.88 60.47
C LEU A 82 -13.51 3.08 59.86
N GLU A 83 -14.43 3.69 60.61
CA GLU A 83 -15.13 4.92 60.18
C GLU A 83 -14.16 6.10 60.02
N SER A 84 -13.18 6.24 60.93
CA SER A 84 -12.14 7.27 60.79
C SER A 84 -11.28 7.08 59.54
N LYS A 85 -10.96 5.82 59.18
CA LYS A 85 -10.20 5.49 57.97
C LYS A 85 -11.01 5.64 56.69
N CYS A 86 -12.31 5.37 56.74
CA CYS A 86 -13.20 5.68 55.62
C CYS A 86 -13.08 7.16 55.19
N LEU A 87 -12.97 8.09 56.14
CA LEU A 87 -12.80 9.52 55.84
C LEU A 87 -11.46 9.81 55.14
N VAL A 88 -10.37 9.14 55.55
CA VAL A 88 -9.06 9.26 54.90
C VAL A 88 -9.09 8.76 53.46
N ILE A 89 -9.72 7.60 53.22
CA ILE A 89 -9.90 7.06 51.86
C ILE A 89 -10.76 8.02 51.04
N PHE A 90 -11.77 8.63 51.65
CA PHE A 90 -12.64 9.59 50.97
C PHE A 90 -11.90 10.90 50.60
N GLN A 91 -10.94 11.34 51.41
CA GLN A 91 -10.04 12.44 51.03
C GLN A 91 -9.11 12.07 49.87
N ASN A 92 -8.62 10.83 49.82
CA ASN A 92 -7.85 10.34 48.66
C ASN A 92 -8.72 10.28 47.39
N TYR A 93 -9.97 9.84 47.51
CA TYR A 93 -10.95 9.89 46.42
C TYR A 93 -11.18 11.33 45.92
N ALA A 94 -11.23 12.31 46.83
CA ALA A 94 -11.35 13.71 46.44
C ALA A 94 -10.18 14.18 45.56
N ARG A 95 -8.95 13.76 45.89
CA ARG A 95 -7.75 14.05 45.07
C ARG A 95 -7.82 13.33 43.72
N ASP A 96 -8.28 12.08 43.70
CA ASP A 96 -8.49 11.32 42.45
C ASP A 96 -9.53 12.01 41.56
N LEU A 97 -10.60 12.53 42.16
CA LEU A 97 -11.66 13.27 41.46
C LEU A 97 -11.12 14.58 40.86
N GLU A 98 -10.34 15.34 41.63
CA GLU A 98 -9.67 16.54 41.12
C GLU A 98 -8.67 16.22 40.01
N ALA A 99 -7.95 15.10 40.10
CA ALA A 99 -7.04 14.64 39.05
C ALA A 99 -7.81 14.28 37.76
N VAL A 100 -8.94 13.57 37.87
CA VAL A 100 -9.82 13.29 36.73
C VAL A 100 -10.41 14.56 36.14
N GLN A 101 -10.80 15.53 36.97
CA GLN A 101 -11.29 16.82 36.50
C GLN A 101 -10.21 17.59 35.73
N LYS A 102 -8.96 17.62 36.22
CA LYS A 102 -7.83 18.23 35.51
C LYS A 102 -7.53 17.52 34.18
N LEU A 103 -7.61 16.19 34.15
CA LEU A 103 -7.46 15.43 32.92
C LEU A 103 -8.56 15.76 31.92
N TYR A 104 -9.80 15.88 32.38
CA TYR A 104 -10.93 16.26 31.53
C TYR A 104 -10.74 17.64 30.92
N GLU A 105 -10.39 18.65 31.72
CA GLU A 105 -10.22 20.03 31.22
C GLU A 105 -9.03 20.14 30.25
N LYS A 106 -7.94 19.42 30.53
CA LYS A 106 -6.74 19.42 29.67
C LYS A 106 -6.97 18.78 28.31
N HIS A 107 -7.73 17.68 28.27
CA HIS A 107 -7.92 16.85 27.09
C HIS A 107 -9.30 17.01 26.43
N LYS A 108 -10.07 18.04 26.84
CA LYS A 108 -11.43 18.30 26.36
C LYS A 108 -11.53 18.40 24.84
N TYR A 109 -10.53 19.00 24.18
CA TYR A 109 -10.54 19.23 22.74
C TYR A 109 -9.87 18.09 21.95
N GLU A 110 -8.93 17.38 22.55
CA GLU A 110 -8.22 16.26 21.92
C GLU A 110 -7.92 15.17 22.97
N PRO A 111 -8.89 14.27 23.20
CA PRO A 111 -8.69 13.19 24.15
C PRO A 111 -7.74 12.14 23.56
N PRO A 112 -6.90 11.49 24.39
CA PRO A 112 -6.06 10.41 23.93
C PRO A 112 -6.94 9.20 23.59
N ILE A 113 -7.03 8.90 22.30
CA ILE A 113 -7.86 7.82 21.77
C ILE A 113 -7.04 6.53 21.65
N PRO A 114 -7.60 5.34 21.96
CA PRO A 114 -6.93 4.07 21.66
C PRO A 114 -6.67 3.90 20.15
N ARG A 115 -5.57 3.23 19.80
CA ARG A 115 -5.21 2.96 18.40
C ARG A 115 -6.36 2.26 17.66
N ASN A 116 -6.65 2.71 16.43
CA ASN A 116 -7.69 2.18 15.55
C ASN A 116 -9.15 2.42 16.01
N ALA A 117 -9.39 3.24 17.04
CA ALA A 117 -10.74 3.72 17.33
C ALA A 117 -11.06 4.96 16.47
N PRO A 118 -12.29 5.07 15.94
CA PRO A 118 -12.70 6.25 15.19
C PRO A 118 -12.84 7.45 16.12
N PRO A 119 -12.71 8.69 15.61
CA PRO A 119 -12.57 9.88 16.45
C PRO A 119 -13.80 10.12 17.33
N VAL A 120 -15.02 10.01 16.80
CA VAL A 120 -16.25 10.25 17.58
C VAL A 120 -16.42 9.18 18.66
N ALA A 121 -16.36 7.90 18.28
CA ALA A 121 -16.56 6.82 19.25
C ALA A 121 -15.43 6.75 20.27
N GLY A 122 -14.21 7.09 19.86
CA GLY A 122 -13.05 7.20 20.73
C GLY A 122 -13.19 8.26 21.81
N ASN A 123 -13.72 9.43 21.45
CA ASN A 123 -14.02 10.50 22.40
C ASN A 123 -15.08 10.06 23.43
N ILE A 124 -16.13 9.37 22.98
CA ILE A 124 -17.17 8.82 23.87
C ILE A 124 -16.58 7.74 24.78
N MET A 125 -15.74 6.84 24.26
CA MET A 125 -15.05 5.81 25.07
C MET A 125 -14.23 6.42 26.19
N TRP A 126 -13.45 7.46 25.88
CA TRP A 126 -12.62 8.14 26.85
C TRP A 126 -13.47 8.80 27.94
N ALA A 127 -14.54 9.50 27.55
CA ALA A 127 -15.48 10.09 28.51
C ALA A 127 -16.14 9.03 29.41
N ARG A 128 -16.57 7.89 28.85
CA ARG A 128 -17.14 6.76 29.61
C ARG A 128 -16.12 6.10 30.53
N GLN A 129 -14.87 5.99 30.11
CA GLN A 129 -13.80 5.46 30.96
C GLN A 129 -13.59 6.37 32.18
N LEU A 130 -13.56 7.69 31.99
CA LEU A 130 -13.47 8.65 33.09
C LEU A 130 -14.71 8.57 33.99
N LEU A 131 -15.91 8.50 33.41
CA LEU A 131 -17.16 8.37 34.14
C LEU A 131 -17.19 7.09 35.00
N ARG A 132 -16.87 5.94 34.42
CA ARG A 132 -16.81 4.66 35.14
C ARG A 132 -15.76 4.68 36.26
N ARG A 133 -14.62 5.34 36.04
CA ARG A 133 -13.56 5.49 37.04
C ARG A 133 -14.01 6.33 38.25
N ILE A 134 -14.80 7.37 38.05
CA ILE A 134 -15.32 8.19 39.15
C ILE A 134 -16.55 7.55 39.82
N GLU A 135 -17.35 6.80 39.07
CA GLU A 135 -18.61 6.21 39.54
C GLU A 135 -18.39 4.96 40.39
N ALA A 136 -17.47 4.07 40.02
CA ALA A 136 -17.26 2.81 40.75
C ALA A 136 -16.89 3.03 42.25
N PRO A 137 -15.97 3.92 42.62
CA PRO A 137 -15.70 4.23 44.02
C PRO A 137 -16.89 4.94 44.69
N MET A 138 -17.59 5.83 43.98
CA MET A 138 -18.73 6.59 44.50
C MET A 138 -19.88 5.67 44.91
N GLN A 139 -20.17 4.63 44.11
CA GLN A 139 -21.17 3.62 44.44
C GLN A 139 -20.78 2.83 45.71
N GLY A 140 -19.49 2.52 45.88
CA GLY A 140 -18.97 1.90 47.10
C GLY A 140 -19.16 2.77 48.34
N PHE A 141 -18.91 4.08 48.23
CA PHE A 141 -19.14 5.02 49.33
C PHE A 141 -20.62 5.28 49.62
N ALA A 142 -21.49 5.19 48.61
CA ALA A 142 -22.94 5.41 48.76
C ALA A 142 -23.61 4.36 49.67
N GLN A 143 -23.03 3.16 49.79
CA GLN A 143 -23.52 2.12 50.69
C GLN A 143 -23.33 2.50 52.18
N ASN A 144 -22.31 3.29 52.49
CA ASN A 144 -22.01 3.74 53.86
C ASN A 144 -22.74 5.06 54.17
N LYS A 145 -24.03 4.96 54.53
CA LYS A 145 -24.90 6.11 54.87
C LYS A 145 -24.32 7.06 55.93
N ALA A 146 -23.52 6.56 56.88
CA ALA A 146 -22.88 7.35 57.92
C ALA A 146 -21.87 8.38 57.36
N LEU A 147 -21.18 8.06 56.26
CA LEU A 147 -20.19 8.95 55.65
C LEU A 147 -20.84 10.05 54.80
N MET A 148 -22.00 9.77 54.20
CA MET A 148 -22.72 10.71 53.33
C MET A 148 -23.40 11.87 54.11
N ALA A 149 -23.53 11.76 55.43
CA ALA A 149 -24.10 12.80 56.27
C ALA A 149 -23.12 13.96 56.58
N THR A 150 -21.81 13.70 56.52
CA THR A 150 -20.75 14.64 56.87
C THR A 150 -20.71 15.87 55.96
N LYS A 151 -20.28 17.02 56.49
CA LYS A 151 -20.18 18.28 55.72
C LYS A 151 -19.15 18.17 54.58
N GLU A 152 -18.06 17.45 54.80
CA GLU A 152 -17.01 17.21 53.79
C GLU A 152 -17.50 16.33 52.63
N SER A 153 -18.30 15.30 52.91
CA SER A 153 -18.86 14.43 51.89
C SER A 153 -19.84 15.15 50.98
N LYS A 154 -20.69 16.03 51.52
CA LYS A 154 -21.57 16.89 50.71
C LYS A 154 -20.81 17.78 49.73
N ARG A 155 -19.62 18.29 50.09
CA ARG A 155 -18.79 19.09 49.18
C ARG A 155 -18.26 18.24 48.03
N ILE A 156 -17.70 17.07 48.33
CA ILE A 156 -17.11 16.17 47.33
C ILE A 156 -18.19 15.59 46.41
N VAL A 157 -19.37 15.25 46.94
CA VAL A 157 -20.54 14.84 46.15
C VAL A 157 -20.98 15.93 45.16
N LYS A 158 -20.94 17.20 45.55
CA LYS A 158 -21.24 18.32 44.63
C LYS A 158 -20.22 18.41 43.50
N THR A 159 -18.92 18.25 43.80
CA THR A 159 -17.87 18.23 42.77
C THR A 159 -18.04 17.03 41.85
N TYR A 160 -18.34 15.85 42.38
CA TYR A 160 -18.69 14.64 41.63
C TYR A 160 -19.86 14.89 40.68
N ASN A 161 -20.99 15.39 41.17
CA ASN A 161 -22.16 15.67 40.34
C ASN A 161 -21.86 16.68 39.23
N LYS A 162 -21.03 17.68 39.50
CA LYS A 162 -20.59 18.65 38.49
C LYS A 162 -19.74 17.98 37.39
N VAL A 163 -18.76 17.16 37.77
CA VAL A 163 -17.88 16.45 36.82
C VAL A 163 -18.67 15.40 36.03
N ALA A 164 -19.52 14.61 36.70
CA ALA A 164 -20.39 13.63 36.07
C ALA A 164 -21.34 14.30 35.05
N LYS A 165 -21.95 15.43 35.41
CA LYS A 165 -22.80 16.19 34.48
C LYS A 165 -22.01 16.67 33.26
N ALA A 166 -20.82 17.22 33.44
CA ALA A 166 -19.97 17.67 32.34
C ALA A 166 -19.54 16.51 31.40
N LEU A 167 -19.27 15.32 31.95
CA LEU A 167 -18.94 14.12 31.15
C LEU A 167 -20.15 13.62 30.34
N ILE A 168 -21.36 13.65 30.91
CA ILE A 168 -22.59 13.28 30.20
C ILE A 168 -22.93 14.32 29.13
N GLU A 169 -22.79 15.61 29.42
CA GLU A 169 -22.94 16.69 28.43
C GLU A 169 -21.95 16.52 27.26
N PHE A 170 -20.71 16.10 27.55
CA PHE A 170 -19.75 15.77 26.50
C PHE A 170 -20.17 14.56 25.66
N GLU A 171 -20.60 13.45 26.27
CA GLU A 171 -21.09 12.27 25.54
C GLU A 171 -22.28 12.62 24.63
N THR A 172 -23.24 13.38 25.16
CA THR A 172 -24.44 13.79 24.39
C THR A 172 -24.10 14.75 23.26
N LEU A 173 -23.16 15.70 23.45
CA LEU A 173 -22.70 16.60 22.41
C LEU A 173 -22.05 15.83 21.25
N TRP A 174 -21.15 14.88 21.54
CA TRP A 174 -20.51 14.05 20.52
C TRP A 174 -21.49 13.12 19.81
N HIS A 175 -22.46 12.57 20.54
CA HIS A 175 -23.54 11.79 19.95
C HIS A 175 -24.39 12.65 18.99
N GLN A 176 -24.72 13.89 19.35
CA GLN A 176 -25.46 14.79 18.46
C GLN A 176 -24.64 15.20 17.23
N ALA A 177 -23.35 15.47 17.40
CA ALA A 177 -22.45 15.74 16.27
C ALA A 177 -22.38 14.55 15.30
N TRP A 178 -22.33 13.33 15.84
CA TRP A 178 -22.38 12.10 15.06
C TRP A 178 -23.68 11.94 14.27
N LEU A 179 -24.84 12.25 14.87
CA LEU A 179 -26.12 12.24 14.17
C LEU A 179 -26.13 13.17 12.96
N ARG A 180 -25.54 14.36 13.07
CA ARG A 180 -25.41 15.30 11.95
C ARG A 180 -24.45 14.78 10.88
N SER A 181 -23.35 14.16 11.29
CA SER A 181 -22.38 13.55 10.38
C SER A 181 -22.99 12.40 9.57
N ILE A 182 -23.92 11.61 10.14
CA ILE A 182 -24.65 10.57 9.40
C ILE A 182 -25.43 11.16 8.21
N GLU A 183 -26.09 12.31 8.42
CA GLU A 183 -26.88 12.96 7.37
C GLU A 183 -25.99 13.51 6.24
N GLN A 184 -24.83 14.07 6.60
CA GLN A 184 -23.81 14.49 5.63
C GLN A 184 -23.25 13.28 4.84
N CYS A 185 -22.94 12.18 5.52
CA CYS A 185 -22.48 10.93 4.86
C CYS A 185 -23.52 10.39 3.87
N LYS A 186 -24.82 10.47 4.22
CA LYS A 186 -25.90 10.08 3.31
C LYS A 186 -25.95 10.96 2.05
N ALA A 187 -25.69 12.26 2.19
CA ALA A 187 -25.54 13.14 1.03
C ALA A 187 -24.30 12.78 0.20
N GLY A 188 -23.20 12.36 0.85
CA GLY A 188 -22.00 11.84 0.19
C GLY A 188 -22.24 10.60 -0.67
N LEU A 189 -23.17 9.72 -0.26
CA LEU A 189 -23.58 8.53 -1.06
C LEU A 189 -24.33 8.90 -2.36
N ALA A 190 -24.87 10.10 -2.46
CA ALA A 190 -25.49 10.61 -3.68
C ALA A 190 -24.48 11.19 -4.68
N ALA A 191 -23.19 11.24 -4.34
CA ALA A 191 -22.14 11.68 -5.25
C ALA A 191 -21.82 10.61 -6.32
N PRO A 192 -21.33 11.03 -7.51
CA PRO A 192 -20.92 10.09 -8.57
C PRO A 192 -19.71 9.25 -8.12
N LEU A 193 -19.61 8.03 -8.65
CA LEU A 193 -18.58 7.05 -8.28
C LEU A 193 -17.16 7.48 -8.66
N LEU A 194 -17.01 8.22 -9.76
CA LEU A 194 -15.72 8.62 -10.31
C LEU A 194 -15.68 10.14 -10.48
N VAL A 195 -14.54 10.75 -10.16
CA VAL A 195 -14.26 12.17 -10.45
C VAL A 195 -12.96 12.24 -11.22
N GLN A 196 -12.93 13.04 -12.29
CA GLN A 196 -11.71 13.37 -12.99
C GLN A 196 -11.04 14.56 -12.33
N HIS A 197 -9.74 14.46 -12.05
CA HIS A 197 -8.97 15.61 -11.59
C HIS A 197 -8.80 16.61 -12.75
N PRO A 198 -9.18 17.90 -12.59
CA PRO A 198 -9.24 18.88 -13.68
C PRO A 198 -7.88 19.17 -14.33
N GLU A 199 -6.78 19.01 -13.60
CA GLU A 199 -5.43 19.31 -14.14
C GLU A 199 -4.62 18.08 -14.60
N THR A 200 -4.95 16.87 -14.13
CA THR A 200 -4.13 15.66 -14.39
C THR A 200 -4.86 14.61 -15.20
N SER A 201 -6.16 14.81 -15.50
CA SER A 201 -7.04 13.83 -16.13
C SER A 201 -7.03 12.46 -15.44
N LYS A 202 -6.58 12.38 -14.18
CA LYS A 202 -6.57 11.14 -13.40
C LYS A 202 -7.97 10.87 -12.88
N ILE A 203 -8.42 9.65 -13.11
CA ILE A 203 -9.69 9.14 -12.61
C ILE A 203 -9.46 8.75 -11.15
N LEU A 204 -10.19 9.35 -10.23
CA LEU A 204 -10.18 8.96 -8.81
C LEU A 204 -11.55 8.44 -8.43
N VAL A 205 -11.55 7.36 -7.66
CA VAL A 205 -12.77 6.83 -7.06
C VAL A 205 -13.19 7.78 -5.95
N ASN A 206 -14.34 8.41 -6.13
CA ASN A 206 -14.92 9.33 -5.17
C ASN A 206 -15.63 8.53 -4.07
N PHE A 207 -14.84 7.91 -3.19
CA PHE A 207 -15.35 7.25 -1.99
C PHE A 207 -14.95 8.07 -0.77
N ASP A 208 -15.96 8.51 -0.03
CA ASP A 208 -15.72 9.28 1.17
C ASP A 208 -15.20 8.38 2.30
N LYS A 209 -14.04 8.72 2.86
CA LYS A 209 -13.49 8.03 4.04
C LYS A 209 -14.44 8.16 5.23
N GLU A 210 -15.27 9.19 5.27
CA GLU A 210 -16.30 9.40 6.28
C GLU A 210 -17.30 8.23 6.32
N ILE A 211 -17.62 7.58 5.20
CA ILE A 211 -18.52 6.41 5.18
C ILE A 211 -17.87 5.19 5.87
N MET A 212 -16.57 4.96 5.65
CA MET A 212 -15.86 3.87 6.34
C MET A 212 -15.65 4.20 7.83
N GLN A 213 -15.44 5.47 8.17
CA GLN A 213 -15.39 5.91 9.56
C GLN A 213 -16.74 5.70 10.24
N LEU A 214 -17.85 6.09 9.59
CA LEU A 214 -19.20 5.94 10.08
C LEU A 214 -19.54 4.47 10.38
N THR A 215 -19.27 3.56 9.43
CA THR A 215 -19.53 2.12 9.63
C THR A 215 -18.78 1.56 10.83
N ARG A 216 -17.54 2.00 11.06
CA ARG A 216 -16.80 1.64 12.28
C ARG A 216 -17.44 2.25 13.52
N GLU A 217 -17.77 3.55 13.50
CA GLU A 217 -18.43 4.24 14.62
C GLU A 217 -19.74 3.56 15.01
N THR A 218 -20.58 3.19 14.05
CA THR A 218 -21.84 2.48 14.27
C THR A 218 -21.61 1.14 15.01
N LYS A 219 -20.58 0.36 14.63
CA LYS A 219 -20.23 -0.89 15.35
C LYS A 219 -19.82 -0.64 16.79
N TYR A 220 -19.07 0.45 17.04
CA TYR A 220 -18.70 0.83 18.41
C TYR A 220 -19.94 1.29 19.21
N MET A 221 -20.85 2.07 18.61
CA MET A 221 -22.08 2.51 19.27
C MET A 221 -23.01 1.35 19.64
N GLN A 222 -23.11 0.32 18.78
CA GLN A 222 -23.82 -0.91 19.11
C GLN A 222 -23.22 -1.61 20.34
N ARG A 223 -21.89 -1.71 20.41
CA ARG A 223 -21.21 -2.31 21.58
C ARG A 223 -21.39 -1.47 22.86
N PHE A 224 -21.60 -0.16 22.72
CA PHE A 224 -21.86 0.75 23.81
C PHE A 224 -23.32 0.77 24.28
N ASN A 225 -24.21 -0.01 23.65
CA ASN A 225 -25.65 -0.01 23.91
C ASN A 225 -26.30 1.37 23.79
N ILE A 226 -25.74 2.26 22.95
CA ILE A 226 -26.36 3.54 22.61
C ILE A 226 -27.37 3.28 21.49
N PRO A 227 -28.59 3.86 21.54
CA PRO A 227 -29.55 3.70 20.46
C PRO A 227 -29.00 4.27 19.16
N VAL A 228 -28.75 3.38 18.19
CA VAL A 228 -28.26 3.72 16.86
C VAL A 228 -29.46 4.06 15.96
N PRO A 229 -29.45 5.20 15.24
CA PRO A 229 -30.48 5.52 14.26
C PRO A 229 -30.56 4.48 13.14
N GLU A 230 -31.76 4.26 12.62
CA GLU A 230 -32.02 3.32 11.52
C GLU A 230 -31.18 3.63 10.27
N ALA A 231 -30.95 4.91 9.97
CA ALA A 231 -30.09 5.34 8.86
C ALA A 231 -28.65 4.77 8.96
N ALA A 232 -28.06 4.76 10.16
CA ALA A 232 -26.73 4.21 10.38
C ALA A 232 -26.71 2.68 10.33
N MET A 233 -27.82 2.04 10.72
CA MET A 233 -28.00 0.59 10.62
C MET A 233 -28.07 0.13 9.16
N MET A 234 -28.81 0.85 8.31
CA MET A 234 -28.91 0.55 6.88
C MET A 234 -27.55 0.64 6.18
N VAL A 235 -26.76 1.66 6.51
CA VAL A 235 -25.39 1.80 5.98
C VAL A 235 -24.46 0.70 6.49
N LEU A 236 -24.59 0.30 7.75
CA LEU A 236 -23.82 -0.82 8.33
C LEU A 236 -24.13 -2.14 7.61
N LEU A 237 -25.40 -2.43 7.31
CA LEU A 237 -25.80 -3.63 6.58
C LEU A 237 -25.18 -3.70 5.17
N GLN A 238 -24.94 -2.54 4.56
CA GLN A 238 -24.37 -2.42 3.22
C GLN A 238 -22.83 -2.26 3.22
N GLU A 239 -22.17 -2.32 4.39
CA GLU A 239 -20.71 -2.10 4.53
C GLU A 239 -19.88 -3.02 3.63
N GLU A 240 -20.22 -4.31 3.58
CA GLU A 240 -19.47 -5.29 2.78
C GLU A 240 -19.55 -4.97 1.29
N LYS A 241 -20.74 -4.57 0.81
CA LYS A 241 -20.96 -4.15 -0.57
C LYS A 241 -20.14 -2.91 -0.91
N TYR A 242 -20.17 -1.89 -0.05
CA TYR A 242 -19.40 -0.67 -0.26
C TYR A 242 -17.89 -0.91 -0.27
N LYS A 243 -17.37 -1.74 0.65
CA LYS A 243 -15.95 -2.12 0.65
C LYS A 243 -15.57 -2.87 -0.61
N PHE A 244 -16.42 -3.81 -1.04
CA PHE A 244 -16.20 -4.59 -2.26
C PHE A 244 -16.19 -3.69 -3.50
N TYR A 245 -17.15 -2.78 -3.63
CA TYR A 245 -17.20 -1.81 -4.74
C TYR A 245 -16.01 -0.86 -4.72
N HIS A 246 -15.65 -0.32 -3.56
CA HIS A 246 -14.49 0.57 -3.43
C HIS A 246 -13.20 -0.13 -3.85
N ASN A 247 -12.92 -1.32 -3.30
CA ASN A 247 -11.71 -2.07 -3.62
C ASN A 247 -11.64 -2.45 -5.09
N GLN A 248 -12.76 -2.89 -5.66
CA GLN A 248 -12.81 -3.22 -7.08
C GLN A 248 -12.62 -1.99 -7.96
N LEU A 249 -13.37 -0.89 -7.74
CA LEU A 249 -13.21 0.34 -8.51
C LEU A 249 -11.78 0.88 -8.40
N ALA A 250 -11.18 0.86 -7.20
CA ALA A 250 -9.82 1.33 -7.00
C ALA A 250 -8.79 0.47 -7.76
N HIS A 251 -8.96 -0.85 -7.72
CA HIS A 251 -8.12 -1.77 -8.49
C HIS A 251 -8.27 -1.51 -10.00
N LEU A 252 -9.51 -1.42 -10.47
CA LEU A 252 -9.89 -1.22 -11.85
C LEU A 252 -9.36 0.09 -12.45
N VAL A 253 -9.45 1.18 -11.69
CA VAL A 253 -8.86 2.47 -12.07
C VAL A 253 -7.33 2.39 -12.13
N ARG A 254 -6.70 1.72 -11.15
CA ARG A 254 -5.26 1.52 -11.13
C ARG A 254 -4.78 0.68 -12.32
N GLU A 255 -5.50 -0.37 -12.68
CA GLU A 255 -5.19 -1.19 -13.85
C GLU A 255 -5.31 -0.38 -15.14
N TYR A 256 -6.35 0.44 -15.28
CA TYR A 256 -6.50 1.33 -16.43
C TYR A 256 -5.34 2.35 -16.53
N GLU A 257 -4.96 2.99 -15.42
CA GLU A 257 -3.78 3.89 -15.38
C GLU A 257 -2.48 3.13 -15.72
N GLY A 258 -2.33 1.90 -15.23
CA GLY A 258 -1.19 1.03 -15.53
C GLY A 258 -1.12 0.64 -17.01
N VAL A 259 -2.25 0.33 -17.65
CA VAL A 259 -2.31 0.05 -19.09
C VAL A 259 -1.97 1.30 -19.90
N LEU A 260 -2.49 2.47 -19.51
CA LEU A 260 -2.12 3.74 -20.14
C LEU A 260 -0.64 4.07 -20.02
N ALA A 261 -0.01 3.77 -18.88
CA ALA A 261 1.42 4.00 -18.66
C ALA A 261 2.32 3.11 -19.52
N LYS A 262 1.87 1.89 -19.89
CA LYS A 262 2.59 0.97 -20.77
C LYS A 262 2.59 1.42 -22.24
N LEU A 263 1.70 2.36 -22.62
CA LEU A 263 1.61 2.83 -23.99
C LEU A 263 2.70 3.84 -24.33
N GLN A 264 3.59 3.44 -25.25
CA GLN A 264 4.53 4.40 -25.86
C GLN A 264 3.75 5.53 -26.57
N PRO A 265 4.24 6.79 -26.51
CA PRO A 265 3.54 7.94 -27.09
C PRO A 265 3.32 7.83 -28.60
N THR A 266 4.13 7.03 -29.31
CA THR A 266 4.00 6.75 -30.74
C THR A 266 2.81 5.82 -31.07
N ILE A 267 2.42 4.97 -30.13
CA ILE A 267 1.34 3.97 -30.27
C ILE A 267 0.00 4.55 -29.78
N LYS A 268 0.05 5.55 -28.88
CA LYS A 268 -1.13 6.23 -28.33
C LYS A 268 -2.12 6.74 -29.40
N PRO A 269 -1.69 7.36 -30.53
CA PRO A 269 -2.61 7.78 -31.59
C PRO A 269 -3.33 6.63 -32.29
N LEU A 270 -2.67 5.47 -32.42
CA LEU A 270 -3.24 4.28 -33.07
C LEU A 270 -4.31 3.62 -32.19
N LEU A 271 -4.19 3.75 -30.87
CA LEU A 271 -5.09 3.17 -29.89
C LEU A 271 -6.19 4.11 -29.39
N ARG A 272 -6.17 5.40 -29.77
CA ARG A 272 -7.25 6.37 -29.47
C ARG A 272 -8.67 5.83 -29.66
N PRO A 273 -9.04 5.15 -30.77
CA PRO A 273 -10.39 4.63 -30.92
C PRO A 273 -10.75 3.55 -29.89
N HIS A 274 -9.77 2.75 -29.45
CA HIS A 274 -9.96 1.77 -28.38
C HIS A 274 -10.03 2.41 -26.99
N LEU A 275 -9.30 3.52 -26.79
CA LEU A 275 -9.37 4.32 -25.56
C LEU A 275 -10.71 5.05 -25.45
N GLU A 276 -11.22 5.61 -26.54
CA GLU A 276 -12.53 6.26 -26.59
C GLU A 276 -13.69 5.27 -26.33
N ASP A 277 -13.59 4.03 -26.81
CA ASP A 277 -14.56 2.98 -26.47
C ASP A 277 -14.58 2.71 -24.96
N MET A 278 -13.41 2.66 -24.33
CA MET A 278 -13.28 2.48 -22.89
C MET A 278 -13.74 3.71 -22.11
N GLU A 279 -13.44 4.92 -22.57
CA GLU A 279 -13.92 6.17 -21.96
C GLU A 279 -15.44 6.26 -22.00
N LYS A 280 -16.09 5.83 -23.10
CA LYS A 280 -17.55 5.71 -23.18
C LYS A 280 -18.11 4.67 -22.20
N LYS A 281 -17.39 3.58 -21.95
CA LYS A 281 -17.74 2.59 -20.92
C LYS A 281 -17.56 3.14 -19.50
N ILE A 282 -16.65 4.08 -19.28
CA ILE A 282 -16.42 4.76 -17.99
C ILE A 282 -17.37 5.93 -17.79
N ALA A 283 -17.80 6.60 -18.87
CA ALA A 283 -18.73 7.75 -18.88
C ALA A 283 -19.93 7.63 -17.93
N PRO A 284 -20.68 6.50 -17.89
CA PRO A 284 -21.80 6.37 -16.96
C PRO A 284 -21.40 6.40 -15.48
N GLY A 285 -20.14 6.09 -15.15
CA GLY A 285 -19.56 6.20 -13.80
C GLY A 285 -19.27 7.64 -13.34
N PHE A 286 -19.24 8.61 -14.27
CA PHE A 286 -19.03 10.03 -13.96
C PHE A 286 -20.36 10.79 -13.73
N SER A 287 -21.45 10.40 -14.39
CA SER A 287 -22.69 11.20 -14.44
C SER A 287 -23.95 10.51 -13.90
N LEU A 288 -24.08 9.19 -14.08
CA LEU A 288 -25.34 8.47 -13.86
C LEU A 288 -25.32 7.53 -12.66
N LEU A 289 -24.16 6.97 -12.32
CA LEU A 289 -24.03 6.02 -11.22
C LEU A 289 -23.60 6.73 -9.94
N THR A 290 -24.44 6.60 -8.92
CA THR A 290 -24.18 7.00 -7.53
C THR A 290 -24.02 5.77 -6.65
N TRP A 291 -23.45 5.91 -5.45
CA TRP A 291 -23.25 4.79 -4.52
C TRP A 291 -24.56 4.12 -4.05
N THR A 292 -25.71 4.75 -4.26
CA THR A 292 -27.03 4.18 -3.93
C THR A 292 -27.66 3.40 -5.10
N SER A 293 -27.06 3.46 -6.29
CA SER A 293 -27.63 2.88 -7.51
C SER A 293 -27.48 1.35 -7.53
N MET A 294 -28.54 0.63 -7.88
CA MET A 294 -28.53 -0.85 -7.92
C MET A 294 -27.71 -1.43 -9.09
N ASN A 295 -27.28 -0.59 -10.03
CA ASN A 295 -26.61 -1.00 -11.27
C ASN A 295 -25.07 -0.91 -11.18
N ILE A 296 -24.50 -0.76 -9.98
CA ILE A 296 -23.04 -0.73 -9.78
C ILE A 296 -22.43 -2.08 -10.14
N ASP A 297 -23.08 -3.20 -9.81
CA ASP A 297 -22.62 -4.54 -10.19
C ASP A 297 -22.59 -4.73 -11.70
N GLY A 298 -23.62 -4.25 -12.42
CA GLY A 298 -23.67 -4.30 -13.88
C GLY A 298 -22.58 -3.44 -14.51
N PHE A 299 -22.30 -2.27 -13.96
CA PHE A 299 -21.19 -1.40 -14.37
C PHE A 299 -19.83 -2.04 -14.09
N LEU A 300 -19.62 -2.55 -12.88
CA LEU A 300 -18.41 -3.26 -12.48
C LEU A 300 -18.18 -4.50 -13.32
N HIS A 301 -19.22 -5.25 -13.66
CA HIS A 301 -19.11 -6.41 -14.52
C HIS A 301 -18.71 -6.00 -15.95
N ARG A 302 -19.33 -4.96 -16.51
CA ARG A 302 -18.93 -4.39 -17.82
C ARG A 302 -17.50 -3.85 -17.82
N PHE A 303 -17.04 -3.32 -16.69
CA PHE A 303 -15.70 -2.78 -16.54
C PHE A 303 -14.66 -3.88 -16.25
N LYS A 304 -14.99 -4.87 -15.42
CA LYS A 304 -14.07 -5.87 -14.88
C LYS A 304 -13.94 -7.13 -15.73
N GLN A 305 -15.03 -7.79 -16.14
CA GLN A 305 -15.12 -9.22 -16.51
C GLN A 305 -13.79 -9.97 -16.79
N ALA A 306 -13.04 -10.11 -15.70
CA ALA A 306 -11.92 -10.96 -15.43
C ALA A 306 -12.07 -11.33 -13.95
N SER A 307 -12.58 -12.54 -13.77
CA SER A 307 -12.53 -13.37 -12.56
C SER A 307 -13.48 -13.07 -11.39
N LEU A 308 -14.40 -14.01 -11.18
CA LEU A 308 -14.40 -14.86 -9.98
C LEU A 308 -15.05 -16.25 -10.30
N GLU A 309 -14.23 -17.20 -10.80
CA GLU A 309 -14.31 -18.70 -10.89
C GLU A 309 -15.63 -19.46 -11.30
N PRO A 310 -15.59 -20.79 -11.55
CA PRO A 310 -15.64 -21.47 -12.87
C PRO A 310 -17.00 -22.11 -13.23
N PRO A 311 -17.30 -22.36 -14.54
CA PRO A 311 -17.32 -23.76 -14.99
C PRO A 311 -16.79 -24.01 -16.42
N LEU A 312 -16.57 -25.30 -16.69
CA LEU A 312 -16.01 -25.97 -17.88
C LEU A 312 -16.41 -25.39 -19.27
N TRP A 313 -15.45 -24.77 -19.99
CA TRP A 313 -15.36 -24.57 -21.47
C TRP A 313 -16.52 -23.82 -22.21
N PRO A 314 -16.27 -23.04 -23.29
CA PRO A 314 -15.25 -22.04 -23.62
C PRO A 314 -15.88 -20.66 -23.99
N CYS A 315 -15.05 -19.63 -24.05
CA CYS A 315 -15.13 -18.48 -24.97
C CYS A 315 -16.48 -17.98 -25.51
N GLN A 316 -16.95 -16.84 -24.99
CA GLN A 316 -17.19 -15.60 -25.77
C GLN A 316 -17.61 -14.51 -24.78
N HIS A 317 -17.22 -13.26 -25.00
CA HIS A 317 -17.40 -12.11 -24.08
C HIS A 317 -16.32 -11.90 -23.00
N SER A 318 -15.03 -11.88 -23.34
CA SER A 318 -14.02 -11.22 -22.48
C SER A 318 -14.26 -9.70 -22.49
N ALA A 319 -14.73 -9.03 -21.43
CA ALA A 319 -15.10 -7.61 -21.54
C ALA A 319 -13.89 -6.62 -21.57
N GLY A 320 -14.10 -5.49 -22.27
CA GLY A 320 -13.37 -4.20 -22.23
C GLY A 320 -11.89 -4.15 -21.84
N LEU A 321 -11.61 -4.10 -20.53
CA LEU A 321 -10.28 -3.77 -20.02
C LEU A 321 -9.27 -4.91 -20.20
N ALA A 322 -9.65 -6.16 -19.95
CA ALA A 322 -8.78 -7.32 -20.17
C ALA A 322 -8.42 -7.47 -21.65
N ARG A 323 -9.39 -7.13 -22.53
CA ARG A 323 -9.16 -7.05 -23.98
C ARG A 323 -8.15 -5.97 -24.34
N LEU A 324 -8.30 -4.77 -23.78
CA LEU A 324 -7.35 -3.69 -24.00
C LEU A 324 -5.96 -4.08 -23.47
N GLU A 325 -5.87 -4.67 -22.28
CA GLU A 325 -4.58 -5.10 -21.72
C GLU A 325 -3.92 -6.17 -22.59
N GLU A 326 -4.67 -7.18 -23.06
CA GLU A 326 -4.15 -8.20 -23.97
C GLU A 326 -3.67 -7.58 -25.29
N LEU A 327 -4.44 -6.65 -25.84
CA LEU A 327 -4.07 -5.94 -27.06
C LEU A 327 -2.80 -5.09 -26.84
N VAL A 328 -2.73 -4.34 -25.74
CA VAL A 328 -1.54 -3.53 -25.40
C VAL A 328 -0.33 -4.44 -25.21
N ARG A 329 -0.47 -5.56 -24.50
CA ARG A 329 0.61 -6.52 -24.31
C ARG A 329 1.10 -7.08 -25.65
N LYS A 330 0.18 -7.53 -26.51
CA LYS A 330 0.52 -8.01 -27.86
C LYS A 330 1.21 -6.94 -28.70
N VAL A 331 0.71 -5.70 -28.66
CA VAL A 331 1.31 -4.59 -29.42
C VAL A 331 2.71 -4.26 -28.91
N VAL A 332 2.91 -4.19 -27.59
CA VAL A 332 4.23 -3.96 -26.98
C VAL A 332 5.18 -5.11 -27.31
N ASP A 333 4.76 -6.37 -27.15
CA ASP A 333 5.58 -7.53 -27.46
C ASP A 333 5.98 -7.59 -28.94
N LEU A 334 5.07 -7.24 -29.86
CA LEU A 334 5.36 -7.16 -31.29
C LEU A 334 6.36 -6.04 -31.61
N VAL A 335 6.19 -4.86 -31.01
CA VAL A 335 7.10 -3.73 -31.22
C VAL A 335 8.49 -4.05 -30.67
N ASP A 336 8.59 -4.50 -29.42
CA ASP A 336 9.88 -4.73 -28.77
C ASP A 336 10.62 -5.93 -29.37
N ASN A 337 9.94 -7.07 -29.54
CA ASN A 337 10.61 -8.31 -29.95
C ASN A 337 10.74 -8.48 -31.47
N ARG A 338 9.77 -8.02 -32.27
CA ARG A 338 9.82 -8.20 -33.74
C ARG A 338 10.32 -6.97 -34.47
N VAL A 339 10.05 -5.76 -33.97
CA VAL A 339 10.49 -4.53 -34.64
C VAL A 339 11.82 -4.05 -34.07
N GLU A 340 11.89 -3.71 -32.78
CA GLU A 340 13.11 -3.16 -32.17
C GLU A 340 14.27 -4.15 -32.14
N SER A 341 14.02 -5.43 -31.81
CA SER A 341 15.06 -6.46 -31.85
C SER A 341 15.67 -6.61 -33.24
N ASN A 342 14.83 -6.65 -34.28
CA ASN A 342 15.30 -6.73 -35.67
C ASN A 342 16.06 -5.47 -36.08
N LEU A 343 15.59 -4.27 -35.72
CA LEU A 343 16.30 -3.01 -35.94
C LEU A 343 17.68 -3.00 -35.26
N ARG A 344 17.76 -3.45 -34.00
CA ARG A 344 19.04 -3.57 -33.28
C ARG A 344 19.95 -4.61 -33.92
N ALA A 345 19.39 -5.74 -34.38
CA ALA A 345 20.14 -6.78 -35.06
C ALA A 345 20.69 -6.27 -36.39
N ILE A 346 19.92 -5.51 -37.17
CA ILE A 346 20.37 -4.83 -38.39
C ILE A 346 21.51 -3.85 -38.07
N ALA A 347 21.34 -3.00 -37.06
CA ALA A 347 22.35 -2.02 -36.65
C ALA A 347 23.66 -2.66 -36.14
N ASN A 348 23.65 -3.94 -35.79
CA ASN A 348 24.82 -4.69 -35.30
C ASN A 348 25.38 -5.69 -36.32
N THR A 349 24.78 -5.84 -37.51
CA THR A 349 25.38 -6.68 -38.56
C THR A 349 26.67 -6.07 -39.09
N PRO A 350 27.80 -6.80 -39.05
CA PRO A 350 29.02 -6.34 -39.72
C PRO A 350 28.87 -6.56 -41.23
N MET A 351 28.98 -5.49 -42.02
CA MET A 351 28.99 -5.56 -43.50
C MET A 351 30.33 -6.01 -44.09
N VAL A 352 31.37 -6.11 -43.25
CA VAL A 352 32.73 -6.43 -43.67
C VAL A 352 33.26 -7.52 -42.76
N ASP A 353 33.80 -8.58 -43.36
CA ASP A 353 34.48 -9.63 -42.63
C ASP A 353 35.95 -9.24 -42.44
N LEU A 354 36.37 -9.09 -41.19
CA LEU A 354 37.71 -8.64 -40.80
C LEU A 354 38.26 -9.58 -39.72
N PRO A 355 38.59 -10.85 -40.05
CA PRO A 355 39.17 -11.76 -39.07
C PRO A 355 40.56 -11.28 -38.63
N SER A 356 40.85 -11.40 -37.33
CA SER A 356 42.11 -11.00 -36.71
C SER A 356 43.24 -12.02 -36.85
N ASP A 357 42.92 -13.24 -37.27
CA ASP A 357 43.81 -14.42 -37.19
C ASP A 357 44.47 -14.81 -38.54
N ARG A 358 44.07 -14.20 -39.66
CA ARG A 358 44.52 -14.60 -41.01
C ARG A 358 44.87 -13.38 -41.88
N SER A 359 45.97 -13.48 -42.60
CA SER A 359 46.33 -12.60 -43.72
C SER A 359 45.64 -13.07 -45.00
N PHE A 360 45.22 -12.14 -45.85
CA PHE A 360 44.58 -12.49 -47.12
C PHE A 360 45.52 -12.20 -48.29
N THR A 361 45.48 -13.08 -49.30
CA THR A 361 45.94 -12.73 -50.64
C THR A 361 44.93 -11.79 -51.31
N TYR A 362 45.38 -10.99 -52.28
CA TYR A 362 44.54 -9.99 -52.97
C TYR A 362 43.26 -10.59 -53.57
N ASP A 363 43.38 -11.68 -54.31
CA ASP A 363 42.25 -12.33 -54.99
C ASP A 363 41.31 -13.06 -54.03
N GLU A 364 41.86 -13.68 -52.98
CA GLU A 364 41.07 -14.33 -51.93
C GLU A 364 40.28 -13.30 -51.13
N PHE A 365 40.87 -12.14 -50.83
CA PHE A 365 40.20 -11.05 -50.15
C PHE A 365 38.99 -10.53 -50.93
N ILE A 366 39.17 -10.18 -52.21
CA ILE A 366 38.08 -9.64 -53.03
C ILE A 366 36.95 -10.66 -53.19
N THR A 367 37.30 -11.92 -53.43
CA THR A 367 36.30 -12.99 -53.63
C THR A 367 35.56 -13.33 -52.33
N SER A 368 36.27 -13.45 -51.21
CA SER A 368 35.68 -13.73 -49.89
C SER A 368 34.78 -12.57 -49.46
N GLN A 369 35.26 -11.34 -49.59
CA GLN A 369 34.54 -10.15 -49.19
C GLN A 369 33.31 -9.89 -50.06
N ALA A 370 33.38 -10.16 -51.38
CA ALA A 370 32.22 -10.09 -52.26
C ALA A 370 31.14 -11.13 -51.89
N LYS A 371 31.54 -12.38 -51.62
CA LYS A 371 30.62 -13.44 -51.15
C LYS A 371 29.97 -13.08 -49.82
N PHE A 372 30.75 -12.57 -48.87
CA PHE A 372 30.26 -12.13 -47.56
C PHE A 372 29.27 -10.98 -47.69
N GLN A 373 29.58 -9.96 -48.51
CA GLN A 373 28.69 -8.83 -48.75
C GLN A 373 27.35 -9.24 -49.37
N VAL A 374 27.34 -10.17 -50.33
CA VAL A 374 26.10 -10.71 -50.89
C VAL A 374 25.27 -11.45 -49.83
N GLN A 375 25.92 -12.23 -48.96
CA GLN A 375 25.25 -12.92 -47.86
C GLN A 375 24.67 -11.94 -46.84
N GLN A 376 25.42 -10.91 -46.44
CA GLN A 376 24.96 -9.88 -45.51
C GLN A 376 23.82 -9.03 -46.11
N ALA A 377 23.91 -8.67 -47.39
CA ALA A 377 22.83 -7.95 -48.08
C ALA A 377 21.53 -8.77 -48.12
N ARG A 378 21.63 -10.08 -48.34
CA ARG A 378 20.47 -10.99 -48.27
C ARG A 378 19.87 -11.06 -46.87
N LEU A 379 20.71 -11.16 -45.82
CA LEU A 379 20.25 -11.16 -44.44
C LEU A 379 19.56 -9.84 -44.06
N LEU A 380 20.12 -8.70 -44.50
CA LEU A 380 19.48 -7.40 -44.31
C LEU A 380 18.12 -7.33 -45.01
N GLN A 381 18.02 -7.82 -46.25
CA GLN A 381 16.76 -7.83 -46.98
C GLN A 381 15.69 -8.69 -46.31
N ILE A 382 16.06 -9.87 -45.79
CA ILE A 382 15.14 -10.74 -45.04
C ILE A 382 14.63 -10.02 -43.79
N ARG A 383 15.54 -9.44 -42.99
CA ARG A 383 15.18 -8.71 -41.77
C ARG A 383 14.37 -7.45 -42.07
N ASN A 384 14.64 -6.80 -43.20
CA ASN A 384 13.85 -5.69 -43.69
C ASN A 384 12.41 -6.21 -43.89
N GLU A 385 12.20 -7.21 -44.74
CA GLU A 385 10.85 -7.72 -45.00
C GLU A 385 10.11 -8.21 -43.73
N GLU A 386 10.83 -8.79 -42.77
CA GLU A 386 10.27 -9.15 -41.46
C GLU A 386 9.77 -7.94 -40.66
N VAL A 387 10.51 -6.83 -40.64
CA VAL A 387 10.08 -5.58 -39.98
C VAL A 387 8.84 -5.02 -40.66
N ARG A 388 8.79 -5.02 -42.00
CA ARG A 388 7.60 -4.61 -42.76
C ARG A 388 6.39 -5.46 -42.42
N ASN A 389 6.52 -6.78 -42.53
CA ASN A 389 5.43 -7.72 -42.23
C ASN A 389 4.97 -7.59 -40.78
N SER A 390 5.88 -7.33 -39.84
CA SER A 390 5.53 -7.12 -38.43
C SER A 390 4.72 -5.83 -38.22
N ILE A 391 5.00 -4.77 -38.98
CA ILE A 391 4.22 -3.53 -38.94
C ILE A 391 2.85 -3.73 -39.60
N GLU A 392 2.78 -4.45 -40.72
CA GLU A 392 1.52 -4.81 -41.38
C GLU A 392 0.66 -5.72 -40.48
N ASP A 393 1.27 -6.71 -39.82
CA ASP A 393 0.65 -7.57 -38.80
C ASP A 393 0.09 -6.74 -37.63
N LEU A 394 0.83 -5.74 -37.14
CA LEU A 394 0.39 -4.85 -36.07
C LEU A 394 -0.85 -4.06 -36.51
N LEU A 395 -0.84 -3.51 -37.71
CA LEU A 395 -1.97 -2.78 -38.25
C LEU A 395 -3.18 -3.69 -38.48
N HIS A 396 -2.95 -4.92 -38.95
CA HIS A 396 -4.01 -5.91 -39.07
C HIS A 396 -4.55 -6.30 -37.69
N LEU A 397 -3.69 -6.52 -36.70
CA LEU A 397 -4.10 -6.82 -35.33
C LEU A 397 -4.99 -5.72 -34.76
N VAL A 398 -4.63 -4.45 -34.97
CA VAL A 398 -5.42 -3.30 -34.49
C VAL A 398 -6.74 -3.13 -35.26
N LYS A 399 -6.77 -3.47 -36.56
CA LYS A 399 -7.97 -3.40 -37.41
C LYS A 399 -8.96 -4.54 -37.13
N THR A 400 -8.45 -5.75 -37.00
CA THR A 400 -9.23 -6.98 -36.88
C THR A 400 -9.67 -7.25 -35.44
N TYR A 401 -9.15 -6.48 -34.48
CA TYR A 401 -9.58 -6.60 -33.10
C TYR A 401 -11.06 -6.18 -32.95
N PRO A 402 -11.93 -7.05 -32.40
CA PRO A 402 -13.36 -6.77 -32.33
C PRO A 402 -13.63 -5.59 -31.40
N ARG A 403 -14.14 -4.50 -31.96
CA ARG A 403 -14.68 -3.35 -31.23
C ARG A 403 -16.19 -3.54 -31.11
N GLU A 404 -16.72 -3.34 -29.92
CA GLU A 404 -18.17 -3.37 -29.67
C GLU A 404 -18.87 -2.18 -30.36
N ASN A 405 -18.15 -1.06 -30.49
CA ASN A 405 -18.60 0.13 -31.21
C ASN A 405 -17.79 0.28 -32.51
N MET A 406 -18.44 -0.01 -33.64
CA MET A 406 -17.84 -0.02 -34.98
C MET A 406 -17.70 1.38 -35.62
N ASP A 407 -18.24 2.42 -34.99
CA ASP A 407 -18.36 3.76 -35.59
C ASP A 407 -17.06 4.58 -35.61
N VAL A 408 -16.02 4.18 -34.86
CA VAL A 408 -14.74 4.89 -34.85
C VAL A 408 -13.78 4.22 -35.83
N GLN A 409 -13.77 4.70 -37.07
CA GLN A 409 -12.81 4.28 -38.09
C GLN A 409 -11.38 4.60 -37.63
N LEU A 410 -10.45 3.69 -37.91
CA LEU A 410 -9.02 3.97 -37.72
C LEU A 410 -8.62 5.13 -38.63
N ASN A 411 -8.03 6.17 -38.04
CA ASN A 411 -7.56 7.31 -38.79
C ASN A 411 -6.44 6.83 -39.73
N THR A 412 -6.71 6.76 -41.03
CA THR A 412 -5.79 6.29 -42.07
C THR A 412 -4.50 7.12 -42.07
N GLU A 413 -4.60 8.41 -41.73
CA GLU A 413 -3.46 9.32 -41.52
C GLU A 413 -2.58 8.94 -40.32
N GLY A 414 -3.18 8.44 -39.22
CA GLY A 414 -2.41 7.98 -38.06
C GLY A 414 -1.60 6.72 -38.37
N THR A 415 -2.14 5.83 -39.20
CA THR A 415 -1.45 4.61 -39.63
C THR A 415 -0.29 4.90 -40.59
N SER A 416 -0.44 5.87 -41.50
CA SER A 416 0.63 6.25 -42.43
C SER A 416 1.77 7.00 -41.73
N LEU A 417 1.46 7.84 -40.73
CA LEU A 417 2.46 8.48 -39.88
C LEU A 417 3.27 7.47 -39.05
N PHE A 418 2.60 6.44 -38.52
CA PHE A 418 3.26 5.35 -37.80
C PHE A 418 4.22 4.57 -38.71
N MET A 419 3.76 4.16 -39.90
CA MET A 419 4.62 3.50 -40.90
C MET A 419 5.83 4.37 -41.27
N ARG A 420 5.64 5.67 -41.47
CA ARG A 420 6.72 6.62 -41.77
C ARG A 420 7.73 6.73 -40.64
N HIS A 421 7.28 6.69 -39.38
CA HIS A 421 8.17 6.75 -38.22
C HIS A 421 9.11 5.54 -38.17
N TYR A 422 8.57 4.33 -38.31
CA TYR A 422 9.39 3.11 -38.28
C TYR A 422 10.26 2.93 -39.52
N SER A 423 9.81 3.41 -40.69
CA SER A 423 10.65 3.51 -41.88
C SER A 423 11.87 4.42 -41.65
N LYS A 424 11.67 5.57 -40.98
CA LYS A 424 12.79 6.46 -40.58
C LYS A 424 13.74 5.78 -39.60
N LEU A 425 13.22 5.01 -38.63
CA LEU A 425 14.06 4.24 -37.69
C LEU A 425 14.85 3.15 -38.41
N MET A 426 14.26 2.49 -39.40
CA MET A 426 14.94 1.51 -40.25
C MET A 426 16.11 2.15 -41.03
N TYR A 427 15.87 3.31 -41.64
CA TYR A 427 16.93 4.10 -42.28
C TYR A 427 18.08 4.43 -41.31
N GLN A 428 17.77 4.87 -40.09
CA GLN A 428 18.79 5.18 -39.07
C GLN A 428 19.58 3.93 -38.65
N ALA A 429 18.93 2.77 -38.54
CA ALA A 429 19.59 1.50 -38.22
C ALA A 429 20.56 1.06 -39.32
N ILE A 430 20.16 1.18 -40.60
CA ILE A 430 21.01 0.91 -41.76
C ILE A 430 22.21 1.85 -41.79
N LEU A 431 22.00 3.16 -41.58
CA LEU A 431 23.07 4.14 -41.54
C LEU A 431 24.06 3.85 -40.40
N THR A 432 23.55 3.46 -39.23
CA THR A 432 24.40 3.04 -38.09
C THR A 432 25.23 1.80 -38.42
N CYS A 433 24.65 0.81 -39.12
CA CYS A 433 25.34 -0.38 -39.59
C CYS A 433 26.49 -0.03 -40.56
N ILE A 434 26.23 0.84 -41.54
CA ILE A 434 27.25 1.32 -42.48
C ILE A 434 28.35 2.09 -41.74
N GLN A 435 27.99 2.99 -40.83
CA GLN A 435 28.96 3.73 -40.03
C GLN A 435 29.85 2.81 -39.19
N LYS A 436 29.27 1.82 -38.49
CA LYS A 436 30.02 0.86 -37.68
C LYS A 436 30.97 0.01 -38.53
N SER A 437 30.52 -0.46 -39.69
CA SER A 437 31.36 -1.26 -40.59
C SER A 437 32.51 -0.45 -41.20
N LEU A 438 32.27 0.80 -41.60
CA LEU A 438 33.33 1.71 -42.06
C LEU A 438 34.27 2.12 -40.93
N GLN A 439 33.77 2.32 -39.70
CA GLN A 439 34.61 2.58 -38.53
C GLN A 439 35.47 1.37 -38.17
N ALA A 440 34.93 0.15 -38.25
CA ALA A 440 35.69 -1.08 -38.05
C ALA A 440 36.82 -1.21 -39.09
N MET A 441 36.51 -0.97 -40.37
CA MET A 441 37.49 -0.93 -41.45
C MET A 441 38.57 0.14 -41.20
N LYS A 442 38.17 1.37 -40.83
CA LYS A 442 39.10 2.46 -40.50
C LYS A 442 39.96 2.15 -39.29
N LYS A 443 39.42 1.52 -38.24
CA LYS A 443 40.15 1.16 -37.02
C LYS A 443 41.22 0.12 -37.31
N ARG A 444 40.91 -0.88 -38.15
CA ARG A 444 41.86 -1.92 -38.57
C ARG A 444 42.95 -1.38 -39.50
N LEU A 445 42.61 -0.50 -40.44
CA LEU A 445 43.58 0.09 -41.38
C LEU A 445 44.40 1.23 -40.77
N GLY A 446 43.84 1.95 -39.80
CA GLY A 446 44.42 3.17 -39.23
C GLY A 446 45.11 2.99 -37.90
N ASN A 447 45.63 1.80 -37.58
CA ASN A 447 46.17 1.49 -36.26
C ASN A 447 47.32 2.46 -35.91
N LYS A 448 47.00 3.48 -35.11
CA LYS A 448 47.98 4.39 -34.50
C LYS A 448 48.56 3.67 -33.28
N THR A 449 49.69 2.98 -33.46
CA THR A 449 50.75 2.73 -32.45
C THR A 449 50.34 2.80 -30.96
N SER A 450 49.34 2.03 -30.53
CA SER A 450 48.99 1.92 -29.10
C SER A 450 48.19 0.65 -28.78
N SER A 451 48.63 -0.49 -29.32
CA SER A 451 48.30 -1.79 -28.73
C SER A 451 49.59 -2.35 -28.14
N GLY A 452 49.58 -2.61 -26.83
CA GLY A 452 50.73 -3.05 -26.06
C GLY A 452 51.39 -4.30 -26.64
N PHE A 453 52.69 -4.42 -26.33
CA PHE A 453 53.69 -5.42 -26.72
C PHE A 453 53.26 -6.91 -26.76
N LEU A 454 52.06 -7.28 -26.31
CA LEU A 454 51.58 -8.66 -26.18
C LEU A 454 50.46 -9.06 -27.17
N TYR A 455 49.90 -8.14 -27.95
CA TYR A 455 48.90 -8.46 -28.99
C TYR A 455 49.33 -7.92 -30.34
N LEU A 456 50.22 -8.64 -31.03
CA LEU A 456 50.58 -8.37 -32.42
C LEU A 456 49.43 -8.87 -33.31
N GLU A 457 48.48 -8.00 -33.65
CA GLU A 457 47.49 -8.32 -34.69
C GLU A 457 48.23 -8.64 -36.00
N ARG A 458 47.89 -9.77 -36.64
CA ARG A 458 48.53 -10.20 -37.88
C ARG A 458 48.31 -9.19 -39.01
N PRO A 459 49.30 -8.99 -39.90
CA PRO A 459 49.18 -8.09 -41.05
C PRO A 459 48.01 -8.48 -41.95
N PHE A 460 47.36 -7.47 -42.53
CA PHE A 460 46.08 -7.61 -43.21
C PHE A 460 46.19 -8.24 -44.62
N PHE A 461 47.28 -7.97 -45.33
CA PHE A 461 47.57 -8.52 -46.68
C PHE A 461 48.92 -9.20 -46.71
N ASP A 462 48.99 -10.34 -47.38
CA ASP A 462 50.26 -10.94 -47.80
C ASP A 462 50.71 -10.25 -49.10
N VAL A 463 51.92 -9.70 -49.09
CA VAL A 463 52.51 -9.00 -50.23
C VAL A 463 53.83 -9.67 -50.58
N ASP A 464 53.93 -10.18 -51.80
CA ASP A 464 55.17 -10.74 -52.33
C ASP A 464 56.01 -9.62 -52.92
N VAL A 465 57.28 -9.55 -52.51
CA VAL A 465 58.22 -8.53 -53.01
C VAL A 465 59.12 -9.19 -54.05
N GLU A 466 58.87 -8.91 -55.32
CA GLU A 466 59.68 -9.40 -56.43
C GLU A 466 60.73 -8.36 -56.86
N LEU A 467 61.97 -8.81 -57.02
CA LEU A 467 63.07 -7.94 -57.44
C LEU A 467 63.16 -7.93 -58.98
N LYS A 468 62.56 -6.92 -59.61
CA LYS A 468 62.64 -6.68 -61.06
C LYS A 468 63.65 -5.58 -61.33
N VAL A 469 64.94 -5.95 -61.45
CA VAL A 469 66.05 -5.01 -61.69
C VAL A 469 65.66 -3.97 -62.76
N PRO A 470 65.79 -2.65 -62.51
CA PRO A 470 66.43 -2.00 -61.37
C PRO A 470 65.53 -1.69 -60.16
N ASN A 471 64.22 -2.00 -60.21
CA ASN A 471 63.25 -1.57 -59.20
C ASN A 471 62.66 -2.75 -58.40
N VAL A 472 62.45 -2.55 -57.10
CA VAL A 472 61.71 -3.49 -56.26
C VAL A 472 60.22 -3.33 -56.57
N ALA A 473 59.55 -4.39 -57.03
CA ALA A 473 58.13 -4.38 -57.34
C ALA A 473 57.36 -5.20 -56.29
N MET A 474 56.37 -4.59 -55.65
CA MET A 474 55.42 -5.30 -54.79
C MET A 474 54.33 -5.92 -55.66
N ASN A 475 54.05 -7.20 -55.46
CA ASN A 475 52.94 -7.92 -56.06
C ASN A 475 51.99 -8.37 -54.95
N PRO A 476 50.80 -7.74 -54.79
CA PRO A 476 50.22 -6.62 -55.55
C PRO A 476 50.83 -5.24 -55.19
N PRO A 477 50.72 -4.23 -56.08
CA PRO A 477 51.16 -2.87 -55.77
C PRO A 477 50.23 -2.19 -54.77
N LEU A 478 50.77 -1.23 -54.00
CA LEU A 478 50.03 -0.49 -52.99
C LEU A 478 48.77 0.21 -53.54
N GLU A 479 48.83 0.69 -54.79
CA GLU A 479 47.68 1.31 -55.45
C GLU A 479 46.51 0.34 -55.64
N ASP A 480 46.78 -0.93 -55.94
CA ASP A 480 45.73 -1.92 -56.17
C ASP A 480 45.13 -2.39 -54.84
N ILE A 481 45.94 -2.48 -53.78
CA ILE A 481 45.43 -2.66 -52.41
C ILE A 481 44.50 -1.51 -52.01
N GLN A 482 44.89 -0.26 -52.29
CA GLN A 482 44.07 0.92 -52.00
C GLN A 482 42.78 0.94 -52.86
N LYS A 483 42.85 0.56 -54.13
CA LYS A 483 41.68 0.41 -55.00
C LYS A 483 40.73 -0.66 -54.47
N ALA A 484 41.23 -1.83 -54.07
CA ALA A 484 40.41 -2.91 -53.52
C ALA A 484 39.69 -2.52 -52.22
N ILE A 485 40.37 -1.78 -51.32
CA ILE A 485 39.74 -1.24 -50.11
C ILE A 485 38.65 -0.22 -50.46
N ASN A 486 38.93 0.70 -51.39
CA ASN A 486 37.96 1.70 -51.84
C ASN A 486 36.76 1.07 -52.55
N GLU A 487 36.99 0.03 -53.35
CA GLU A 487 35.92 -0.76 -53.97
C GLU A 487 35.11 -1.53 -52.94
N CYS A 488 35.74 -2.09 -51.90
CA CYS A 488 35.04 -2.72 -50.79
C CYS A 488 34.13 -1.71 -50.07
N ALA A 489 34.63 -0.52 -49.75
CA ALA A 489 33.85 0.55 -49.14
C ALA A 489 32.69 1.01 -50.03
N LYS A 490 32.92 1.17 -51.35
CA LYS A 490 31.86 1.44 -52.33
C LYS A 490 30.84 0.31 -52.37
N LYS A 491 31.26 -0.95 -52.32
CA LYS A 491 30.36 -2.11 -52.32
C LYS A 491 29.47 -2.15 -51.08
N VAL A 492 30.02 -1.83 -49.89
CA VAL A 492 29.23 -1.66 -48.66
C VAL A 492 28.13 -0.61 -48.83
N LEU A 493 28.42 0.52 -49.48
CA LEU A 493 27.42 1.53 -49.79
C LEU A 493 26.41 1.06 -50.86
N THR A 494 26.83 0.29 -51.85
CA THR A 494 25.88 -0.27 -52.84
C THR A 494 24.95 -1.33 -52.25
N CYS A 495 25.33 -2.00 -51.14
CA CYS A 495 24.41 -2.91 -50.46
C CYS A 495 23.16 -2.19 -49.93
N SER A 496 23.23 -0.88 -49.63
CA SER A 496 22.05 -0.10 -49.26
C SER A 496 21.10 0.15 -50.44
N LYS A 497 21.58 0.02 -51.70
CA LYS A 497 20.75 0.10 -52.91
C LYS A 497 19.81 -1.10 -53.09
N ALA A 498 20.05 -2.19 -52.39
CA ALA A 498 19.22 -3.39 -52.49
C ALA A 498 18.03 -3.37 -51.51
N LEU A 499 17.92 -2.34 -50.65
CA LEU A 499 16.92 -2.29 -49.59
C LEU A 499 15.74 -1.40 -50.01
N PRO A 500 14.55 -2.00 -50.26
CA PRO A 500 13.36 -1.23 -50.60
C PRO A 500 12.92 -0.38 -49.40
N CYS A 501 12.64 0.90 -49.65
CA CYS A 501 12.08 1.80 -48.65
C CYS A 501 10.57 1.57 -48.53
N TRP A 502 10.03 1.59 -47.31
CA TRP A 502 8.58 1.49 -47.10
C TRP A 502 8.01 2.81 -46.58
N GLY A 503 6.75 3.11 -46.92
CA GLY A 503 6.04 4.26 -46.37
C GLY A 503 6.30 5.61 -47.04
N GLN A 504 7.08 5.66 -48.13
CA GLN A 504 7.19 6.82 -49.03
C GLN A 504 6.94 6.35 -50.45
N GLN A 505 5.92 6.90 -51.11
CA GLN A 505 5.57 6.54 -52.51
C GLN A 505 6.60 7.05 -53.52
N GLU A 506 7.49 7.97 -53.12
CA GLU A 506 8.43 8.67 -54.01
C GLU A 506 9.88 8.15 -53.94
N VAL A 507 10.22 7.30 -52.96
CA VAL A 507 11.60 6.83 -52.75
C VAL A 507 11.62 5.32 -52.91
N SER A 508 12.34 4.84 -53.94
CA SER A 508 12.38 3.42 -54.27
C SER A 508 13.25 2.63 -53.29
N THR A 509 14.29 3.28 -52.75
CA THR A 509 15.39 2.60 -52.08
C THR A 509 15.98 3.48 -50.98
N TYR A 510 16.33 2.89 -49.82
CA TYR A 510 16.97 3.65 -48.72
C TYR A 510 18.30 4.33 -49.12
N HIS A 511 18.90 3.93 -50.24
CA HIS A 511 20.07 4.56 -50.82
C HIS A 511 19.83 5.98 -51.36
N GLU A 512 18.63 6.32 -51.84
CA GLU A 512 18.32 7.68 -52.34
C GLU A 512 18.25 8.71 -51.20
N LEU A 513 18.20 8.23 -49.95
CA LEU A 513 18.19 9.04 -48.73
C LEU A 513 19.55 9.12 -48.03
N ILE A 514 20.55 8.30 -48.42
CA ILE A 514 21.92 8.29 -47.87
C ILE A 514 22.80 9.13 -48.78
#